data_AF-A0A7C9M4Z9-F1
#
_entry.id   AF-A0A7C9M4Z9-F1
#
_cell.length_a   1.000
_cell.length_b   1.000
_cell.length_c   1.000
_cell.angle_alpha   90.00
_cell.angle_beta   90.00
_cell.angle_gamma   90.00
#
_symmetry.space_group_name_H-M   'P 1'
#
loop_
_entity.id
_entity.type
_entity.pdbx_description
1 polymer ?
#
loop_
_entity_poly.entity_id
_entity_poly.type
_entity_poly.pdbx_seq_one_letter_code
_entity_poly.pdbx_strand_id
1 'polypeptide(L)'
;MALTQDQQDELEELVGPAAWAYHQALPADQRVNVERAFRVRQSIALVAAAVLEAACTAAQRAGATVAAAVKGVKIGKVEVQLAATQSGGAQSGDADAWCALAADLRAQVQADRREAQQQQGSMSLDVEVSF
;
A
#
# COMPACT_ATOMS: atom_id res chain seq x y z
N MET A 1 -17.13 -2.12 -12.87
CA MET A 1 -16.27 -3.15 -13.45
C MET A 1 -15.52 -3.76 -12.28
N ALA A 2 -15.87 -5.00 -11.95
CA ALA A 2 -15.16 -5.78 -10.95
C ALA A 2 -13.80 -6.21 -11.54
N LEU A 3 -12.81 -6.46 -10.69
CA LEU A 3 -11.56 -7.09 -11.12
C LEU A 3 -11.85 -8.50 -11.63
N THR A 4 -11.10 -8.95 -12.64
CA THR A 4 -11.14 -10.36 -13.04
C THR A 4 -10.52 -11.23 -11.96
N GLN A 5 -10.77 -12.54 -11.99
CA GLN A 5 -10.21 -13.46 -11.02
C GLN A 5 -8.68 -13.47 -11.06
N ASP A 6 -8.07 -13.51 -12.26
CA ASP A 6 -6.62 -13.42 -12.41
C ASP A 6 -6.02 -12.13 -11.81
N GLN A 7 -6.75 -11.00 -11.94
CA GLN A 7 -6.34 -9.72 -11.35
C GLN A 7 -6.46 -9.68 -9.83
N GLN A 8 -7.39 -10.44 -9.26
CA GLN A 8 -7.50 -10.60 -7.81
C GLN A 8 -6.37 -11.48 -7.29
N ASP A 9 -6.09 -12.59 -7.96
CA ASP A 9 -5.01 -13.51 -7.57
C ASP A 9 -3.64 -12.79 -7.62
N GLU A 10 -3.36 -12.05 -8.70
CA GLU A 10 -2.13 -11.25 -8.83
C GLU A 10 -2.03 -10.17 -7.73
N LEU A 11 -3.15 -9.52 -7.40
CA LEU A 11 -3.19 -8.52 -6.34
C LEU A 11 -2.88 -9.15 -4.97
N GLU A 12 -3.50 -10.29 -4.64
CA GLU A 12 -3.28 -10.97 -3.38
C GLU A 12 -1.84 -11.48 -3.25
N GLU A 13 -1.24 -11.95 -4.35
CA GLU A 13 0.16 -12.36 -4.39
C GLU A 13 1.12 -11.18 -4.15
N LEU A 14 0.89 -10.05 -4.84
CA LEU A 14 1.74 -8.85 -4.69
C LEU A 14 1.63 -8.18 -3.33
N VAL A 15 0.44 -8.19 -2.72
CA VAL A 15 0.21 -7.62 -1.39
C VAL A 15 0.70 -8.59 -0.31
N GLY A 16 0.55 -9.90 -0.53
CA GLY A 16 0.83 -10.94 0.44
C GLY A 16 -0.28 -11.11 1.49
N PRO A 17 -0.46 -12.33 2.02
CA PRO A 17 -1.61 -12.69 2.85
C PRO A 17 -1.68 -11.90 4.17
N ALA A 18 -0.52 -11.55 4.76
CA ALA A 18 -0.46 -10.81 6.03
C ALA A 18 -0.93 -9.36 5.87
N ALA A 19 -0.45 -8.65 4.86
CA ALA A 19 -0.84 -7.26 4.61
C ALA A 19 -2.28 -7.17 4.12
N TRP A 20 -2.74 -8.14 3.33
CA TRP A 20 -4.11 -8.24 2.87
C TRP A 20 -5.09 -8.45 4.04
N ALA A 21 -4.79 -9.39 4.94
CA ALA A 21 -5.60 -9.61 6.14
C ALA A 21 -5.64 -8.36 7.03
N TYR A 22 -4.50 -7.67 7.19
CA TYR A 22 -4.45 -6.43 7.96
C TYR A 22 -5.30 -5.33 7.33
N HIS A 23 -5.21 -5.13 6.01
CA HIS A 23 -6.04 -4.19 5.27
C HIS A 23 -7.54 -4.50 5.39
N GLN A 24 -7.92 -5.77 5.28
CA GLN A 24 -9.33 -6.18 5.42
C GLN A 24 -9.88 -5.92 6.82
N ALA A 25 -9.04 -6.00 7.86
CA ALA A 25 -9.40 -5.70 9.24
C ALA A 25 -9.57 -4.19 9.50
N LEU A 26 -9.14 -3.31 8.59
CA LEU A 26 -9.27 -1.87 8.76
C LEU A 26 -10.74 -1.40 8.71
N PRO A 27 -11.06 -0.26 9.32
CA PRO A 27 -12.33 0.44 9.10
C PRO A 27 -12.56 0.74 7.62
N ALA A 28 -13.83 0.73 7.18
CA ALA A 28 -14.16 0.93 5.76
C ALA A 28 -13.70 2.28 5.20
N ASP A 29 -13.59 3.31 6.04
CA ASP A 29 -13.06 4.63 5.74
C ASP A 29 -11.54 4.66 5.51
N GLN A 30 -10.81 3.67 6.03
CA GLN A 30 -9.35 3.55 5.89
C GLN A 30 -8.95 2.49 4.86
N ARG A 31 -9.91 1.67 4.41
CA ARG A 31 -9.70 0.69 3.36
C ARG A 31 -9.63 1.33 1.99
N VAL A 32 -8.59 0.97 1.24
CA VAL A 32 -8.53 1.25 -0.19
C VAL A 32 -9.63 0.47 -0.91
N ASN A 33 -10.49 1.18 -1.64
CA ASN A 33 -11.42 0.57 -2.58
C ASN A 33 -10.64 0.13 -3.82
N VAL A 34 -10.32 -1.16 -3.88
CA VAL A 34 -9.48 -1.77 -4.92
C VAL A 34 -10.06 -1.56 -6.33
N GLU A 35 -11.37 -1.74 -6.50
CA GLU A 35 -12.01 -1.54 -7.81
C GLU A 35 -11.92 -0.09 -8.28
N ARG A 36 -12.14 0.87 -7.37
CA ARG A 36 -12.02 2.30 -7.69
C ARG A 36 -10.56 2.66 -7.99
N ALA A 37 -9.62 2.14 -7.20
CA ALA A 37 -8.19 2.38 -7.40
C ALA A 37 -7.72 1.82 -8.75
N PHE A 38 -8.18 0.63 -9.13
CA PHE A 38 -7.85 0.02 -10.42
C PHE A 38 -8.39 0.82 -11.59
N ARG A 39 -9.63 1.32 -11.52
CA ARG A 39 -10.20 2.18 -12.58
C ARG A 39 -9.38 3.45 -12.84
N VAL A 40 -8.78 4.03 -11.80
CA VAL A 40 -7.99 5.26 -11.91
C VAL A 40 -6.56 4.97 -12.35
N ARG A 41 -5.94 3.93 -11.80
CA ARG A 41 -4.50 3.65 -12.00
C ARG A 41 -4.22 2.71 -13.17
N GLN A 42 -5.20 1.90 -13.58
CA GLN A 42 -5.11 0.89 -14.63
C GLN A 42 -3.89 -0.04 -14.52
N SER A 43 -3.42 -0.29 -13.30
CA SER A 43 -2.25 -1.13 -13.01
C SER A 43 -2.43 -1.81 -11.66
N ILE A 44 -2.35 -3.14 -11.65
CA ILE A 44 -2.49 -3.96 -10.43
C ILE A 44 -1.36 -3.66 -9.45
N ALA A 45 -0.11 -3.56 -9.93
CA ALA A 45 1.04 -3.19 -9.11
C ALA A 45 0.84 -1.87 -8.35
N LEU A 46 0.26 -0.85 -8.99
CA LEU A 46 -0.03 0.43 -8.33
C LEU A 46 -1.20 0.35 -7.33
N VAL A 47 -2.12 -0.58 -7.54
CA VAL A 47 -3.22 -0.85 -6.59
C VAL A 47 -2.69 -1.62 -5.38
N ALA A 48 -1.86 -2.64 -5.60
CA ALA A 48 -1.14 -3.37 -4.55
C ALA A 48 -0.32 -2.41 -3.67
N ALA A 49 0.44 -1.51 -4.29
CA ALA A 49 1.21 -0.48 -3.58
C ALA A 49 0.31 0.48 -2.77
N ALA A 50 -0.92 0.74 -3.20
CA ALA A 50 -1.86 1.56 -2.44
C ALA A 50 -2.43 0.81 -1.23
N VAL A 51 -2.74 -0.49 -1.39
CA VAL A 51 -3.20 -1.36 -0.31
C VAL A 51 -2.13 -1.50 0.77
N LEU A 52 -0.88 -1.79 0.37
CA LEU A 52 0.27 -1.90 1.26
C LEU A 52 0.53 -0.59 2.02
N GLU A 53 0.42 0.57 1.35
CA GLU A 53 0.60 1.87 1.99
C GLU A 53 -0.50 2.18 3.00
N ALA A 54 -1.75 1.81 2.71
CA ALA A 54 -2.86 1.96 3.66
C ALA A 54 -2.67 1.05 4.89
N ALA A 55 -2.26 -0.20 4.68
CA ALA A 55 -1.93 -1.13 5.75
C ALA A 55 -0.76 -0.62 6.61
N CYS A 56 0.32 -0.16 5.98
CA CYS A 56 1.47 0.42 6.67
C CYS A 56 1.07 1.66 7.48
N THR A 57 0.36 2.62 6.88
CA THR A 57 -0.04 3.87 7.55
C THR A 57 -0.92 3.58 8.76
N ALA A 58 -1.85 2.62 8.63
CA ALA A 58 -2.70 2.21 9.74
C ALA A 58 -1.90 1.51 10.84
N ALA A 59 -0.97 0.63 10.49
CA ALA A 59 -0.09 -0.05 11.46
C ALA A 59 0.83 0.93 12.20
N GLN A 60 1.42 1.90 11.50
CA GLN A 60 2.24 2.94 12.12
C GLN A 60 1.41 3.84 13.06
N ARG A 61 0.19 4.22 12.66
CA ARG A 61 -0.73 4.97 13.53
C ARG A 61 -1.13 4.17 14.77
N ALA A 62 -1.43 2.88 14.63
CA ALA A 62 -1.73 2.00 15.75
C ALA A 62 -0.54 1.92 16.72
N GLY A 63 0.68 1.73 16.23
CA GLY A 63 1.90 1.74 17.03
C GLY A 63 2.14 3.08 17.76
N ALA A 64 1.92 4.20 17.07
CA ALA A 64 2.03 5.54 17.66
C ALA A 64 0.99 5.79 18.77
N THR A 65 -0.26 5.33 18.59
CA THR A 65 -1.30 5.46 19.62
C THR A 65 -0.99 4.64 20.87
N VAL A 66 -0.41 3.44 20.73
CA VAL A 66 0.03 2.63 21.86
C VAL A 66 1.20 3.30 22.59
N ALA A 67 2.19 3.82 21.86
CA ALA A 67 3.33 4.53 22.45
C ALA A 67 2.90 5.82 23.20
N ALA A 68 1.89 6.52 22.69
CA ALA A 68 1.31 7.69 23.35
C ALA A 68 0.50 7.33 24.61
N ALA A 69 -0.25 6.23 24.59
CA ALA A 69 -0.99 5.73 25.75
C ALA A 69 -0.06 5.29 26.90
N VAL A 70 1.07 4.65 26.57
CA VAL A 70 2.06 4.20 27.57
C VAL A 70 2.81 5.38 28.22
N LYS A 71 3.03 6.48 27.49
CA LYS A 71 3.62 7.71 28.06
C LYS A 71 2.61 8.59 28.82
N GLY A 72 1.32 8.27 28.74
CA GLY A 72 0.24 9.20 29.08
C GLY A 72 -0.72 8.79 30.18
N VAL A 73 -0.43 7.85 31.10
CA VAL A 73 -1.31 7.65 32.27
C VAL A 73 -0.54 7.23 33.54
N LYS A 74 -0.16 8.23 34.34
CA LYS A 74 -0.09 8.13 35.81
C LYS A 74 -0.93 9.29 36.37
N ILE A 75 -2.25 9.19 36.26
CA ILE A 75 -3.18 10.05 36.99
C ILE A 75 -4.12 9.11 37.74
N GLY A 76 -4.25 9.36 39.03
CA GLY A 76 -4.67 8.38 40.03
C GLY A 76 -6.00 7.66 39.74
N LYS A 77 -6.02 6.38 40.11
CA LYS A 77 -7.19 5.60 40.56
C LYS A 77 -8.43 5.56 39.64
N VAL A 78 -8.27 5.81 38.34
CA VAL A 78 -9.30 5.50 37.35
C VAL A 78 -8.67 4.64 36.27
N GLU A 79 -8.79 3.33 36.43
CA GLU A 79 -8.50 2.36 35.38
C GLU A 79 -9.58 2.51 34.30
N VAL A 80 -9.40 3.49 33.41
CA VAL A 80 -10.12 3.46 32.14
C VAL A 80 -9.43 2.39 31.32
N GLN A 81 -9.94 1.18 31.45
CA GLN A 81 -9.68 0.07 30.55
C GLN A 81 -10.31 0.45 29.21
N LEU A 82 -9.68 1.40 28.49
CA LEU A 82 -9.88 1.49 27.05
C LEU A 82 -9.45 0.13 26.56
N ALA A 83 -10.42 -0.64 26.08
CA ALA A 83 -10.18 -1.81 25.27
C ALA A 83 -9.26 -1.35 24.14
N ALA A 84 -7.95 -1.51 24.35
CA ALA A 84 -7.02 -1.64 23.26
C ALA A 84 -7.57 -2.84 22.51
N THR A 85 -8.35 -2.56 21.46
CA THR A 85 -8.70 -3.55 20.46
C THR A 85 -7.36 -4.02 19.97
N GLN A 86 -6.86 -5.11 20.57
CA GLN A 86 -5.73 -5.88 20.11
C GLN A 86 -6.16 -6.48 18.78
N SER A 87 -6.23 -5.63 17.77
CA SER A 87 -6.28 -6.03 16.37
C SER A 87 -4.91 -6.64 16.15
N GLY A 88 -4.83 -7.97 16.06
CA GLY A 88 -3.61 -8.78 16.01
C GLY A 88 -2.45 -8.00 15.40
N GLY A 89 -1.58 -7.50 16.28
CA GLY A 89 -0.73 -6.36 15.98
C GLY A 89 0.34 -6.75 14.97
N ALA A 90 0.23 -6.22 13.76
CA ALA A 90 1.38 -6.07 12.88
C ALA A 90 2.50 -5.42 13.70
N GLN A 91 3.64 -6.09 13.79
CA GLN A 91 4.77 -5.54 14.52
C GLN A 91 5.31 -4.35 13.72
N SER A 92 6.00 -3.41 14.38
CA SER A 92 6.61 -2.26 13.69
C SER A 92 7.46 -2.69 12.49
N GLY A 93 8.13 -3.85 12.57
CA GLY A 93 8.89 -4.42 11.46
C GLY A 93 8.04 -4.83 10.25
N ASP A 94 6.81 -5.29 10.47
CA ASP A 94 5.88 -5.63 9.37
C ASP A 94 5.39 -4.36 8.67
N ALA A 95 5.12 -3.30 9.43
CA ALA A 95 4.69 -2.02 8.89
C ALA A 95 5.76 -1.40 7.98
N ASP A 96 7.01 -1.36 8.44
CA ASP A 96 8.12 -0.82 7.65
C ASP A 96 8.39 -1.66 6.39
N ALA A 97 8.27 -2.99 6.49
CA ALA A 97 8.38 -3.89 5.34
C ALA A 97 7.28 -3.63 4.30
N TRP A 98 6.03 -3.44 4.70
CA TRP A 98 4.93 -3.12 3.78
C TRP A 98 5.10 -1.76 3.12
N CYS A 99 5.59 -0.76 3.86
CA CYS A 99 5.93 0.54 3.30
C CYS A 99 7.07 0.43 2.27
N ALA A 100 8.12 -0.35 2.55
CA ALA A 100 9.22 -0.57 1.62
C ALA A 100 8.75 -1.27 0.34
N LEU A 101 7.94 -2.32 0.45
CA LEU A 101 7.34 -3.02 -0.70
C LEU A 101 6.46 -2.10 -1.55
N ALA A 102 5.65 -1.26 -0.91
CA ALA A 102 4.84 -0.27 -1.62
C ALA A 102 5.69 0.75 -2.40
N ALA A 103 6.82 1.16 -1.85
CA ALA A 103 7.76 2.07 -2.52
C ALA A 103 8.45 1.38 -3.70
N ASP A 104 8.87 0.13 -3.52
CA ASP A 104 9.53 -0.67 -4.55
C ASP A 104 8.62 -0.91 -5.76
N LEU A 105 7.36 -1.33 -5.54
CA LEU A 105 6.37 -1.49 -6.62
C LEU A 105 6.14 -0.21 -7.43
N ARG A 106 6.16 0.96 -6.77
CA ARG A 106 6.05 2.25 -7.48
C ARG A 106 7.31 2.55 -8.30
N ALA A 107 8.48 2.24 -7.76
CA ALA A 107 9.75 2.44 -8.44
C ALA A 107 9.84 1.56 -9.69
N GLN A 108 9.41 0.29 -9.62
CA GLN A 108 9.35 -0.63 -10.76
C GLN A 108 8.44 -0.09 -11.86
N VAL A 109 7.19 0.29 -11.54
CA VAL A 109 6.25 0.86 -12.54
C VAL A 109 6.79 2.15 -13.17
N GLN A 110 7.54 2.97 -12.43
CA GLN A 110 8.21 4.14 -13.00
C GLN A 110 9.44 3.80 -13.85
N ALA A 111 10.17 2.73 -13.54
CA ALA A 111 11.25 2.23 -14.38
C ALA A 111 10.69 1.72 -15.71
N ASP A 112 9.68 0.85 -15.68
CA ASP A 112 9.03 0.31 -16.89
C ASP A 112 8.51 1.42 -17.81
N ARG A 113 7.89 2.46 -17.22
CA ARG A 113 7.42 3.62 -17.99
C ARG A 113 8.55 4.40 -18.65
N ARG A 114 9.69 4.54 -17.97
CA ARG A 114 10.87 5.23 -18.53
C ARG A 114 11.48 4.42 -19.66
N GLU A 115 11.59 3.10 -19.52
CA GLU A 115 12.09 2.21 -20.56
C GLU A 115 11.17 2.22 -21.80
N ALA A 116 9.85 2.16 -21.60
CA ALA A 116 8.89 2.27 -22.68
C ALA A 116 9.00 3.61 -23.43
N GLN A 117 9.21 4.71 -22.70
CA GLN A 117 9.41 6.04 -23.30
C GLN A 117 10.73 6.14 -24.08
N GLN A 118 11.82 5.54 -23.57
CA GLN A 118 13.11 5.53 -24.26
C GLN A 118 13.05 4.71 -25.56
N GLN A 119 12.40 3.55 -25.55
CA GLN A 119 12.21 2.73 -26.75
C GLN A 119 11.36 3.43 -27.81
N GLN A 120 10.34 4.20 -27.41
CA GLN A 120 9.52 4.99 -28.32
C GLN A 120 10.25 6.23 -28.85
N GLY A 121 11.08 6.88 -28.03
CA GLY A 121 11.91 8.01 -28.43
C GLY A 121 13.01 7.64 -29.44
N SER A 122 13.60 6.45 -29.31
CA SER A 122 14.62 5.94 -30.23
C SER A 122 14.09 5.54 -31.61
N MET A 123 12.76 5.40 -31.80
CA MET A 123 12.15 5.07 -33.10
C MET A 123 11.84 6.31 -33.97
N SER A 124 12.16 7.54 -33.53
CA SER A 124 11.63 8.77 -34.13
C SER A 124 12.65 9.71 -34.79
N LEU A 125 13.90 9.30 -35.04
CA LEU A 125 14.93 10.18 -35.64
C LEU A 125 15.68 9.52 -36.79
N ASP A 126 14.95 9.15 -37.85
CA ASP A 126 15.51 8.98 -39.20
C ASP A 126 14.66 9.81 -40.17
N VAL A 127 14.72 11.14 -40.01
CA VAL A 127 14.29 12.06 -41.07
C VAL A 127 15.53 12.43 -41.85
N GLU A 128 15.87 11.61 -42.84
CA GLU A 128 16.78 11.98 -43.92
C GLU A 128 16.22 13.24 -44.60
N VAL A 129 16.81 14.39 -44.29
CA VAL A 129 16.64 15.61 -45.09
C VAL A 129 17.72 15.57 -46.16
N SER A 130 17.41 14.96 -47.31
CA SER A 130 18.23 15.10 -48.51
C SER A 130 18.00 16.51 -49.09
N PHE A 131 19.06 17.32 -49.17
CA PHE A 131 19.11 18.54 -49.99
C PHE A 131 19.75 18.24 -51.34
#